data_AF-D2NPE7-F1
#
_entry.id   AF-D2NPE7-F1
#
_cell.length_a   1.000
_cell.length_b   1.000
_cell.length_c   1.000
_cell.angle_alpha   90.00
_cell.angle_beta   90.00
_cell.angle_gamma   90.00
#
_symmetry.space_group_name_H-M   'P 1'
#
loop_
_entity.id
_entity.type
_entity.pdbx_description
1 polymer ?
#
loop_
_entity_poly.entity_id
_entity_poly.type
_entity_poly.pdbx_seq_one_letter_code
_entity_poly.pdbx_strand_id
1 'polypeptide(L)'
;MHLTPSTAWAWLIACAVVILLFPLAAQFGNLKGKLSSFRTWVWAIALLGIVTAGFIPFTSDADIATFEVQPFIFFITGTLLGVLFLGGFHRLSTRNEQENTHRVHAERRTRYSKAVEQLAYPNPAVRASAISTLAGLVDEWLADEQLSVEARQKEGQVIVNALCAYVRSPFARAFKAETFESDAPPANYAGDFATDLAAFRGEQDVRRSIFVEMSKRSSALAENEKGEVAVVPGVWSGFEFDFSRAVVFYPLDGLTIENANFSAARFCNGSDFSGSAFVGDANFTRAVFDQDARFSDVTFMGTTDFSNARFAGDAFFRWVAFNANADFREASFGGDADFRDTAFAADAGFSGASFEGNAGFFRSSFGGNASFFRTEFAGVAEFREAVFEGHAGFNAATFYGDAHFSRATFEGLAGFSDVTFKAGAEFYGASFVQTADFCDSSFVKSPPLFAAKNIESGEVYRARFAALPTGSEPANQEAHNFAVYEDSQPIPLGTAGLNGVGYRIPVGTVLFDPASWDERQKEYTRLSEPAQ
;
A
#
# COMPACT_ATOMS: atom_id res chain seq x y z
N MET A 1 -75.22 16.29 -32.09
CA MET A 1 -74.98 14.83 -31.93
C MET A 1 -75.29 14.50 -30.49
N HIS A 2 -76.43 13.88 -30.19
CA HIS A 2 -76.78 13.46 -28.83
C HIS A 2 -76.11 12.11 -28.55
N LEU A 3 -75.18 12.07 -27.59
CA LEU A 3 -74.61 10.83 -27.08
C LEU A 3 -75.55 10.31 -26.00
N THR A 4 -75.94 9.04 -26.08
CA THR A 4 -76.70 8.41 -24.98
C THR A 4 -75.79 8.27 -23.75
N PRO A 5 -76.32 8.30 -22.51
CA PRO A 5 -75.50 8.27 -21.29
C PRO A 5 -74.50 7.09 -21.24
N SER A 6 -74.89 5.92 -21.77
CA SER A 6 -74.02 4.75 -21.86
C SER A 6 -72.79 4.96 -22.78
N THR A 7 -72.98 5.68 -23.89
CA THR A 7 -71.89 6.02 -24.82
C THR A 7 -70.96 7.10 -24.26
N ALA A 8 -71.48 8.05 -23.48
CA ALA A 8 -70.67 9.08 -22.83
C ALA A 8 -69.71 8.48 -21.78
N TRP A 9 -70.17 7.50 -20.99
CA TRP A 9 -69.32 6.75 -20.05
C TRP A 9 -68.22 5.96 -20.77
N ALA A 10 -68.53 5.32 -21.89
CA ALA A 10 -67.53 4.57 -22.68
C ALA A 10 -66.41 5.49 -23.22
N TRP A 11 -66.76 6.69 -23.72
CA TRP A 11 -65.79 7.68 -24.17
C TRP A 11 -64.96 8.27 -23.04
N LEU A 12 -65.57 8.52 -21.88
CA LEU A 12 -64.86 8.95 -20.66
C LEU A 12 -63.79 7.96 -20.24
N ILE A 13 -64.16 6.67 -20.16
CA ILE A 13 -63.25 5.59 -19.78
C ILE A 13 -62.15 5.46 -20.83
N ALA A 14 -62.47 5.51 -22.12
CA ALA A 14 -61.48 5.45 -23.19
C ALA A 14 -60.47 6.60 -23.12
N CYS A 15 -60.94 7.84 -22.93
CA CYS A 15 -60.07 9.01 -22.76
C CYS A 15 -59.22 8.91 -21.48
N ALA A 16 -59.80 8.46 -20.37
CA ALA A 16 -59.08 8.25 -19.11
C ALA A 16 -57.95 7.23 -19.26
N VAL A 17 -58.23 6.11 -19.93
CA VAL A 17 -57.26 5.05 -20.23
C VAL A 17 -56.14 5.59 -21.12
N VAL A 18 -56.45 6.33 -22.19
CA VAL A 18 -55.44 6.92 -23.08
C VAL A 18 -54.56 7.94 -22.35
N ILE A 19 -55.17 8.82 -21.55
CA ILE A 19 -54.46 9.86 -20.79
C ILE A 19 -53.54 9.26 -19.73
N LEU A 20 -53.98 8.20 -19.03
CA LEU A 20 -53.17 7.52 -18.02
C LEU A 20 -52.12 6.57 -18.62
N LEU A 21 -52.34 6.02 -19.81
CA LEU A 21 -51.36 5.20 -20.51
C LEU A 21 -50.23 6.02 -21.14
N PHE A 22 -50.44 7.30 -21.44
CA PHE A 22 -49.42 8.16 -22.06
C PHE A 22 -48.17 8.38 -21.17
N PRO A 23 -48.27 8.70 -19.87
CA PRO A 23 -47.12 8.76 -18.97
C PRO A 23 -46.36 7.43 -18.86
N LEU A 24 -47.08 6.31 -18.83
CA LEU A 24 -46.51 4.96 -18.83
C LEU A 24 -45.72 4.70 -20.12
N ALA A 25 -46.31 5.01 -21.28
CA ALA A 25 -45.63 4.89 -22.58
C ALA A 25 -44.43 5.85 -22.70
N ALA A 26 -44.49 7.05 -22.12
CA ALA A 26 -43.38 8.00 -22.12
C ALA A 26 -42.23 7.60 -21.18
N GLN A 27 -42.53 6.96 -20.04
CA GLN A 27 -41.51 6.43 -19.11
C GLN A 27 -40.81 5.17 -19.63
N PHE A 28 -41.51 4.31 -20.36
CA PHE A 28 -41.00 3.01 -20.80
C PHE A 28 -40.72 2.90 -22.32
N GLY A 29 -41.08 3.91 -23.12
CA GLY A 29 -40.85 3.95 -24.58
C GLY A 29 -39.72 4.90 -25.02
N ASN A 30 -39.68 5.22 -26.32
CA ASN A 30 -38.63 6.02 -26.98
C ASN A 30 -38.49 7.50 -26.51
N LEU A 31 -39.29 7.93 -25.53
CA LEU A 31 -39.26 9.27 -24.92
C LEU A 31 -38.58 9.30 -23.54
N LYS A 32 -38.09 8.14 -23.07
CA LYS A 32 -37.36 8.00 -21.80
C LYS A 32 -36.18 8.98 -21.75
N GLY A 33 -36.18 9.88 -20.75
CA GLY A 33 -35.16 10.92 -20.56
C GLY A 33 -35.43 12.26 -21.28
N LYS A 34 -36.37 12.33 -22.24
CA LYS A 34 -36.73 13.59 -22.94
C LYS A 34 -37.83 14.38 -22.24
N LEU A 35 -38.67 13.72 -21.45
CA LEU A 35 -39.75 14.33 -20.65
C LEU A 35 -39.57 13.93 -19.18
N SER A 36 -39.62 14.91 -18.28
CA SER A 36 -39.63 14.67 -16.84
C SER A 36 -40.86 13.81 -16.48
N SER A 37 -40.64 12.63 -15.89
CA SER A 37 -41.73 11.73 -15.46
C SER A 37 -42.78 12.47 -14.63
N PHE A 38 -42.33 13.30 -13.68
CA PHE A 38 -43.19 14.15 -12.87
C PHE A 38 -44.06 15.09 -13.71
N ARG A 39 -43.47 15.85 -14.64
CA ARG A 39 -44.24 16.76 -15.51
C ARG A 39 -45.27 16.01 -16.37
N THR A 40 -44.92 14.81 -16.84
CA THR A 40 -45.78 14.00 -17.71
C THR A 40 -47.01 13.49 -16.95
N TRP A 41 -46.81 13.03 -15.72
CA TRP A 41 -47.90 12.62 -14.83
C TRP A 41 -48.79 13.79 -14.38
N VAL A 42 -48.20 14.94 -14.06
CA VAL A 42 -48.95 16.15 -13.69
C VAL A 42 -49.86 16.62 -14.83
N TRP A 43 -49.38 16.63 -16.07
CA TRP A 43 -50.21 16.97 -17.23
C TRP A 43 -51.30 15.93 -17.52
N ALA A 44 -51.03 14.64 -17.33
CA ALA A 44 -52.03 13.59 -17.50
C ALA A 44 -53.17 13.72 -16.48
N ILE A 45 -52.86 13.98 -15.21
CA ILE A 45 -53.88 14.19 -14.17
C ILE A 45 -54.72 15.43 -14.46
N ALA A 46 -54.10 16.52 -14.94
CA ALA A 46 -54.82 17.72 -15.33
C ALA A 46 -55.77 17.50 -16.52
N LEU A 47 -55.29 16.82 -17.57
CA LEU A 47 -56.11 16.42 -18.73
C LEU A 47 -57.27 15.50 -18.32
N LEU A 48 -57.03 14.56 -17.41
CA LEU A 48 -58.07 13.69 -16.87
C LEU A 48 -59.15 14.48 -16.11
N GLY A 49 -58.75 15.50 -15.33
CA GLY A 49 -59.67 16.41 -14.64
C GLY A 49 -60.52 17.24 -15.60
N ILE A 50 -59.92 17.73 -16.69
CA ILE A 50 -60.63 18.49 -17.74
C ILE A 50 -61.63 17.59 -18.48
N VAL A 51 -61.22 16.37 -18.82
CA VAL A 51 -62.08 15.40 -19.51
C VAL A 51 -63.23 14.93 -18.61
N THR A 52 -62.97 14.61 -17.35
CA THR A 52 -64.03 14.20 -16.41
C THR A 52 -65.05 15.32 -16.20
N ALA A 53 -64.62 16.56 -15.98
CA ALA A 53 -65.50 17.72 -15.84
C ALA A 53 -66.35 18.00 -17.11
N GLY A 54 -65.82 17.72 -18.31
CA GLY A 54 -66.52 17.99 -19.57
C GLY A 54 -67.64 17.02 -19.87
N PHE A 55 -67.58 15.82 -19.31
CA PHE A 55 -68.56 14.75 -19.56
C PHE A 55 -69.57 14.53 -18.41
N ILE A 56 -69.32 15.04 -17.19
CA ILE A 56 -70.27 14.97 -16.06
C ILE A 56 -71.69 15.44 -16.40
N PRO A 57 -71.92 16.52 -17.18
CA PRO A 57 -73.27 16.97 -17.53
C PRO A 57 -74.06 15.99 -18.41
N PHE A 58 -73.38 15.11 -19.16
CA PHE A 58 -74.00 14.17 -20.09
C PHE A 58 -74.30 12.80 -19.47
N THR A 59 -73.83 12.55 -18.24
CA THR A 59 -74.01 11.26 -17.55
C THR A 59 -75.13 11.28 -16.52
N SER A 60 -75.62 12.45 -16.10
CA SER A 60 -76.65 12.60 -15.06
C SER A 60 -78.06 12.97 -15.56
N ASP A 61 -78.22 13.52 -16.78
CA ASP A 61 -79.56 13.79 -17.35
C ASP A 61 -79.53 13.89 -18.89
N ALA A 62 -80.51 13.30 -19.59
CA ALA A 62 -80.45 13.11 -21.07
C ALA A 62 -81.08 14.25 -21.90
N ASP A 63 -81.75 15.22 -21.26
CA ASP A 63 -82.57 16.26 -21.92
C ASP A 63 -82.04 17.70 -21.75
N ILE A 64 -80.75 17.91 -21.50
CA ILE A 64 -80.18 19.26 -21.31
C ILE A 64 -79.99 19.98 -22.66
N ALA A 65 -80.74 21.07 -22.89
CA ALA A 65 -80.66 21.93 -24.09
C ALA A 65 -79.77 23.19 -23.96
N THR A 66 -79.32 23.54 -22.75
CA THR A 66 -78.41 24.69 -22.51
C THR A 66 -77.34 24.37 -21.47
N PHE A 67 -76.07 24.61 -21.83
CA PHE A 67 -74.89 24.29 -21.03
C PHE A 67 -74.40 25.54 -20.27
N GLU A 68 -74.39 25.52 -18.94
CA GLU A 68 -73.77 26.57 -18.13
C GLU A 68 -72.25 26.42 -18.15
N VAL A 69 -71.56 27.32 -18.85
CA VAL A 69 -70.10 27.29 -19.05
C VAL A 69 -69.31 27.62 -17.76
N GLN A 70 -69.97 28.25 -16.80
CA GLN A 70 -69.34 28.87 -15.64
C GLN A 70 -68.67 27.88 -14.66
N PRO A 71 -69.29 26.74 -14.26
CA PRO A 71 -68.64 25.74 -13.41
C PRO A 71 -67.45 25.05 -14.09
N PHE A 72 -67.52 24.87 -15.41
CA PHE A 72 -66.46 24.24 -16.21
C PHE A 72 -65.22 25.13 -16.31
N ILE A 73 -65.42 26.44 -16.50
CA ILE A 73 -64.33 27.42 -16.46
C ILE A 73 -63.65 27.41 -15.09
N PHE A 74 -64.39 27.35 -13.98
CA PHE A 74 -63.81 27.28 -12.65
C PHE A 74 -62.99 25.99 -12.41
N PHE A 75 -63.44 24.86 -12.94
CA PHE A 75 -62.72 23.59 -12.79
C PHE A 75 -61.43 23.53 -13.62
N ILE A 76 -61.48 23.99 -14.88
CA ILE A 76 -60.30 24.12 -15.76
C ILE A 76 -59.30 25.11 -15.16
N THR A 77 -59.77 26.29 -14.73
CA THR A 77 -58.87 27.29 -14.14
C THR A 77 -58.26 26.80 -12.83
N GLY A 78 -59.03 26.12 -11.96
CA GLY A 78 -58.52 25.52 -10.72
C GLY A 78 -57.48 24.42 -10.94
N THR A 79 -57.70 23.53 -11.91
CA THR A 79 -56.72 22.48 -12.27
C THR A 79 -55.45 23.06 -12.90
N LEU A 80 -55.57 24.06 -13.79
CA LEU A 80 -54.43 24.75 -14.36
C LEU A 80 -53.60 25.50 -13.30
N LEU A 81 -54.27 26.19 -12.37
CA LEU A 81 -53.64 26.84 -11.21
C LEU A 81 -52.94 25.82 -10.30
N GLY A 82 -53.55 24.66 -10.06
CA GLY A 82 -52.95 23.59 -9.27
C GLY A 82 -51.66 23.04 -9.89
N VAL A 83 -51.63 22.83 -11.21
CA VAL A 83 -50.42 22.38 -11.94
C VAL A 83 -49.32 23.43 -11.91
N LEU A 84 -49.65 24.70 -12.14
CA LEU A 84 -48.70 25.81 -12.09
C LEU A 84 -48.13 25.98 -10.68
N PHE A 85 -48.96 25.83 -9.65
CA PHE A 85 -48.53 25.86 -8.27
C PHE A 85 -47.62 24.67 -7.93
N LEU A 86 -47.96 23.44 -8.34
CA LEU A 86 -47.13 22.26 -8.09
C LEU A 86 -45.77 22.33 -8.82
N GLY A 87 -45.77 22.81 -10.07
CA GLY A 87 -44.56 23.05 -10.83
C GLY A 87 -43.70 24.17 -10.26
N GLY A 88 -44.33 25.26 -9.79
CA GLY A 88 -43.67 26.35 -9.09
C GLY A 88 -43.09 25.93 -7.74
N PHE A 89 -43.85 25.16 -6.96
CA PHE A 89 -43.44 24.61 -5.67
C PHE A 89 -42.27 23.64 -5.81
N HIS A 90 -42.32 22.72 -6.77
CA HIS A 90 -41.21 21.82 -7.04
C HIS A 90 -39.95 22.59 -7.49
N ARG A 91 -40.11 23.59 -8.38
CA ARG A 91 -38.99 24.46 -8.79
C ARG A 91 -38.40 25.25 -7.63
N LEU A 92 -39.24 25.76 -6.73
CA LEU A 92 -38.82 26.48 -5.54
C LEU A 92 -38.14 25.56 -4.53
N SER A 93 -38.65 24.33 -4.35
CA SER A 93 -38.03 23.29 -3.52
C SER A 93 -36.64 22.95 -4.04
N THR A 94 -36.48 22.66 -5.34
CA THR A 94 -35.17 22.36 -5.93
C THR A 94 -34.20 23.53 -5.82
N ARG A 95 -34.70 24.76 -5.90
CA ARG A 95 -33.87 25.96 -5.75
C ARG A 95 -33.43 26.16 -4.30
N ASN A 96 -34.33 25.99 -3.34
CA ASN A 96 -34.02 26.06 -1.91
C ASN A 96 -33.03 24.98 -1.49
N GLU A 97 -33.17 23.76 -2.04
CA GLU A 97 -32.21 22.67 -1.83
C GLU A 97 -30.82 23.08 -2.34
N GLN A 98 -30.71 23.57 -3.59
CA GLN A 98 -29.44 24.06 -4.13
C GLN A 98 -28.85 25.23 -3.34
N GLU A 99 -29.66 26.22 -2.94
CA GLU A 99 -29.21 27.35 -2.12
C GLU A 99 -28.70 26.87 -0.75
N ASN A 100 -29.36 25.88 -0.14
CA ASN A 100 -28.91 25.28 1.10
C ASN A 100 -27.59 24.52 0.94
N THR A 101 -27.43 23.73 -0.14
CA THR A 101 -26.17 23.05 -0.49
C THR A 101 -25.02 24.05 -0.63
N HIS A 102 -25.23 25.11 -1.40
CA HIS A 102 -24.22 26.16 -1.59
C HIS A 102 -23.84 26.83 -0.27
N ARG A 103 -24.82 27.07 0.62
CA ARG A 103 -24.56 27.62 1.95
C ARG A 103 -23.72 26.67 2.81
N VAL A 104 -24.07 25.38 2.88
CA VAL A 104 -23.30 24.38 3.64
C VAL A 104 -21.87 24.28 3.13
N HIS A 105 -21.69 24.27 1.80
CA HIS A 105 -20.36 24.24 1.18
C HIS A 105 -19.55 25.50 1.49
N ALA A 106 -20.18 26.68 1.51
CA ALA A 106 -19.52 27.92 1.91
C ALA A 106 -19.11 27.90 3.39
N GLU A 107 -19.97 27.42 4.28
CA GLU A 107 -19.68 27.29 5.71
C GLU A 107 -18.51 26.33 5.99
N ARG A 108 -18.44 25.19 5.28
CA ARG A 108 -17.28 24.28 5.33
C ARG A 108 -16.00 24.98 4.89
N ARG A 109 -16.03 25.74 3.80
CA ARG A 109 -14.87 26.50 3.31
C ARG A 109 -14.42 27.58 4.30
N THR A 110 -15.36 28.26 4.97
CA THR A 110 -15.04 29.20 6.05
C THR A 110 -14.37 28.51 7.24
N ARG A 111 -14.89 27.35 7.69
CA ARG A 111 -14.26 26.56 8.75
C ARG A 111 -12.87 26.05 8.36
N TYR A 112 -12.71 25.61 7.12
CA TYR A 112 -11.40 25.23 6.55
C TYR A 112 -10.40 26.38 6.64
N SER A 113 -10.73 27.57 6.12
CA SER A 113 -9.84 28.73 6.17
C SER A 113 -9.44 29.10 7.60
N LYS A 114 -10.39 29.08 8.53
CA LYS A 114 -10.12 29.36 9.95
C LYS A 114 -9.21 28.31 10.59
N ALA A 115 -9.42 27.03 10.31
CA ALA A 115 -8.59 25.97 10.85
C ALA A 115 -7.16 26.02 10.26
N VAL A 116 -7.01 26.31 8.97
CA VAL A 116 -5.68 26.54 8.37
C VAL A 116 -4.95 27.73 9.01
N GLU A 117 -5.65 28.84 9.27
CA GLU A 117 -5.07 29.97 10.01
C GLU A 117 -4.62 29.57 11.42
N GLN A 118 -5.41 28.75 12.11
CA GLN A 118 -5.07 28.24 13.43
C GLN A 118 -3.84 27.34 13.46
N LEU A 119 -3.45 26.70 12.35
CA LEU A 119 -2.18 25.95 12.26
C LEU A 119 -0.95 26.86 12.42
N ALA A 120 -1.07 28.16 12.16
CA ALA A 120 0.01 29.13 12.35
C ALA A 120 0.07 29.70 13.79
N TYR A 121 -0.87 29.35 14.68
CA TYR A 121 -0.87 29.89 16.04
C TYR A 121 0.30 29.35 16.88
N PRO A 122 0.90 30.16 17.77
CA PRO A 122 2.02 29.71 18.62
C PRO A 122 1.66 28.60 19.60
N ASN A 123 0.39 28.49 20.00
CA ASN A 123 -0.05 27.52 21.00
C ASN A 123 -0.29 26.13 20.35
N PRO A 124 0.48 25.08 20.73
CA PRO A 124 0.31 23.74 20.19
C PRO A 124 -1.10 23.17 20.35
N ALA A 125 -1.79 23.45 21.45
CA ALA A 125 -3.15 22.97 21.68
C ALA A 125 -4.17 23.56 20.70
N VAL A 126 -3.98 24.81 20.28
CA VAL A 126 -4.81 25.45 19.25
C VAL A 126 -4.58 24.78 17.89
N ARG A 127 -3.32 24.47 17.56
CA ARG A 127 -2.96 23.76 16.32
C ARG A 127 -3.48 22.32 16.29
N ALA A 128 -3.40 21.60 17.41
CA ALA A 128 -3.97 20.26 17.54
C ALA A 128 -5.50 20.28 17.33
N SER A 129 -6.21 21.24 17.92
CA SER A 129 -7.66 21.42 17.70
C SER A 129 -7.98 21.74 16.23
N ALA A 130 -7.13 22.53 15.58
CA ALA A 130 -7.26 22.81 14.14
C ALA A 130 -7.09 21.55 13.29
N ILE A 131 -6.14 20.67 13.62
CA ILE A 131 -5.93 19.38 12.93
C ILE A 131 -7.19 18.51 13.03
N SER A 132 -7.76 18.34 14.24
CA SER A 132 -9.00 17.57 14.41
C SER A 132 -10.18 18.20 13.64
N THR A 133 -10.23 19.53 13.56
CA THR A 133 -11.25 20.25 12.77
C THR A 133 -11.08 19.97 11.27
N LEU A 134 -9.85 20.02 10.76
CA LEU A 134 -9.55 19.72 9.36
C LEU A 134 -9.88 18.27 9.02
N ALA A 135 -9.47 17.31 9.86
CA ALA A 135 -9.81 15.90 9.67
C ALA A 135 -11.34 15.68 9.65
N GLY A 136 -12.08 16.28 10.58
CA GLY A 136 -13.55 16.22 10.57
C GLY A 136 -14.18 16.84 9.33
N LEU A 137 -13.61 17.91 8.77
CA LEU A 137 -14.10 18.49 7.51
C LEU A 137 -13.91 17.56 6.32
N VAL A 138 -12.84 16.75 6.29
CA VAL A 138 -12.69 15.69 5.26
C VAL A 138 -13.83 14.70 5.38
N ASP A 139 -14.11 14.22 6.59
CA ASP A 139 -15.20 13.27 6.84
C ASP A 139 -16.57 13.85 6.42
N GLU A 140 -16.81 15.13 6.71
CA GLU A 140 -18.03 15.83 6.27
C GLU A 140 -18.16 15.93 4.74
N TRP A 141 -17.05 16.15 4.02
CA TRP A 141 -17.08 16.17 2.55
C TRP A 141 -17.33 14.79 1.97
N LEU A 142 -16.71 13.74 2.53
CA LEU A 142 -16.92 12.36 2.12
C LEU A 142 -18.36 11.89 2.34
N ALA A 143 -19.00 12.35 3.41
CA ALA A 143 -20.40 12.06 3.74
C ALA A 143 -21.43 12.86 2.91
N ASP A 144 -21.02 13.82 2.08
CA ASP A 144 -21.95 14.68 1.33
C ASP A 144 -22.56 13.96 0.13
N GLU A 145 -23.72 13.33 0.35
CA GLU A 145 -24.45 12.57 -0.67
C GLU A 145 -24.86 13.37 -1.93
N GLN A 146 -24.85 14.70 -1.85
CA GLN A 146 -25.23 15.58 -2.96
C GLN A 146 -24.11 15.77 -3.99
N LEU A 147 -22.88 15.41 -3.63
CA LEU A 147 -21.72 15.44 -4.53
C LEU A 147 -21.46 14.05 -5.13
N SER A 148 -20.85 14.01 -6.32
CA SER A 148 -20.31 12.75 -6.86
C SER A 148 -19.13 12.27 -6.00
N VAL A 149 -18.83 10.97 -6.04
CA VAL A 149 -17.71 10.38 -5.28
C VAL A 149 -16.40 11.10 -5.60
N GLU A 150 -16.17 11.42 -6.87
CA GLU A 150 -14.96 12.14 -7.33
C GLU A 150 -14.90 13.56 -6.79
N ALA A 151 -16.04 14.26 -6.72
CA ALA A 151 -16.11 15.61 -6.16
C ALA A 151 -15.85 15.62 -4.65
N ARG A 152 -16.38 14.63 -3.92
CA ARG A 152 -16.11 14.46 -2.48
C ARG A 152 -14.63 14.18 -2.24
N GLN A 153 -14.05 13.27 -3.02
CA GLN A 153 -12.63 12.95 -2.94
C GLN A 153 -11.75 14.17 -3.23
N LYS A 154 -12.12 14.96 -4.24
CA LYS A 154 -11.40 16.19 -4.59
C LYS A 154 -11.43 17.23 -3.46
N GLU A 155 -12.58 17.49 -2.85
CA GLU A 155 -12.69 18.45 -1.74
C GLU A 155 -11.95 17.93 -0.48
N GLY A 156 -12.03 16.63 -0.19
CA GLY A 156 -11.25 16.01 0.89
C GLY A 156 -9.73 16.11 0.67
N GLN A 157 -9.26 15.82 -0.55
CA GLN A 157 -7.83 15.85 -0.89
C GLN A 157 -7.24 17.27 -0.73
N VAL A 158 -8.02 18.32 -0.96
CA VAL A 158 -7.55 19.72 -0.69
C VAL A 158 -7.16 19.89 0.77
N ILE A 159 -7.94 19.33 1.70
CA ILE A 159 -7.69 19.42 3.13
C ILE A 159 -6.53 18.51 3.55
N VAL A 160 -6.47 17.28 3.02
CA VAL A 160 -5.33 16.35 3.22
C VAL A 160 -4.03 17.01 2.76
N ASN A 161 -4.03 17.67 1.60
CA ASN A 161 -2.87 18.41 1.08
C ASN A 161 -2.42 19.53 2.03
N ALA A 162 -3.35 20.21 2.71
CA ALA A 162 -3.01 21.24 3.70
C ALA A 162 -2.34 20.63 4.95
N LEU A 163 -2.81 19.47 5.42
CA LEU A 163 -2.19 18.73 6.52
C LEU A 163 -0.78 18.25 6.14
N CYS A 164 -0.63 17.63 4.95
CA CYS A 164 0.66 17.21 4.42
C CYS A 164 1.62 18.40 4.22
N ALA A 165 1.13 19.55 3.73
CA ALA A 165 1.93 20.77 3.61
C ALA A 165 2.41 21.29 4.97
N TYR A 166 1.61 21.14 6.03
CA TYR A 166 2.03 21.48 7.38
C TYR A 166 3.13 20.53 7.89
N VAL A 167 3.01 19.22 7.64
CA VAL A 167 4.08 18.24 7.93
C VAL A 167 5.38 18.58 7.19
N ARG A 168 5.29 19.00 5.93
CA ARG A 168 6.44 19.44 5.11
C ARG A 168 6.97 20.82 5.49
N SER A 169 6.28 21.58 6.33
CA SER A 169 6.68 22.94 6.68
C SER A 169 8.00 22.93 7.48
N PRO A 170 8.91 23.88 7.24
CA PRO A 170 10.22 23.89 7.88
C PRO A 170 10.10 24.18 9.38
N PHE A 171 10.84 23.43 10.19
CA PHE A 171 10.99 23.68 11.61
C PHE A 171 12.46 23.58 11.99
N ALA A 172 13.13 24.73 12.11
CA ALA A 172 14.60 24.79 12.24
C ALA A 172 15.17 24.00 13.43
N ARG A 173 14.40 23.88 14.52
CA ARG A 173 14.81 23.11 15.72
C ARG A 173 14.86 21.60 15.45
N ALA A 174 14.14 21.09 14.44
CA ALA A 174 14.18 19.67 14.05
C ALA A 174 15.60 19.19 13.69
N PHE A 175 16.42 20.05 13.08
CA PHE A 175 17.80 19.72 12.71
C PHE A 175 18.76 19.68 13.91
N LYS A 176 18.28 19.98 15.12
CA LYS A 176 19.02 19.89 16.37
C LYS A 176 18.34 18.93 17.34
N ALA A 177 17.58 17.95 16.83
CA ALA A 177 16.76 17.08 17.64
C ALA A 177 17.56 16.31 18.72
N GLU A 178 18.81 15.95 18.43
CA GLU A 178 19.76 15.35 19.37
C GLU A 178 19.95 16.20 20.64
N THR A 179 19.91 17.53 20.51
CA THR A 179 20.04 18.46 21.64
C THR A 179 18.88 18.35 22.63
N PHE A 180 17.74 17.83 22.19
CA PHE A 180 16.48 17.77 22.94
C PHE A 180 16.13 16.36 23.43
N GLU A 181 17.04 15.39 23.30
CA GLU A 181 16.86 14.01 23.81
C GLU A 181 16.87 13.95 25.34
N SER A 182 17.62 14.86 25.98
CA SER A 182 17.69 14.98 27.44
C SER A 182 16.77 16.10 27.95
N ASP A 183 16.23 15.93 29.15
CA ASP A 183 15.54 17.00 29.87
C ASP A 183 16.49 18.08 30.42
N ALA A 184 17.80 17.84 30.36
CA ALA A 184 18.82 18.78 30.81
C ALA A 184 19.54 19.46 29.63
N PRO A 185 19.82 20.77 29.71
CA PRO A 185 20.55 21.48 28.66
C PRO A 185 22.00 20.99 28.55
N PRO A 186 22.58 20.94 27.34
CA PRO A 186 24.02 20.83 27.16
C PRO A 186 24.76 22.00 27.84
N ALA A 187 26.01 21.76 28.28
CA ALA A 187 26.80 22.73 29.04
C ALA A 187 26.94 24.12 28.39
N ASN A 188 26.88 24.19 27.06
CA ASN A 188 27.04 25.43 26.28
C ASN A 188 25.77 25.80 25.50
N TYR A 189 24.58 25.43 25.99
CA TYR A 189 23.33 25.78 25.33
C TYR A 189 23.12 27.30 25.32
N ALA A 190 23.03 27.88 24.13
CA ALA A 190 22.75 29.31 23.96
C ALA A 190 21.24 29.53 23.86
N GLY A 191 20.66 30.24 24.84
CA GLY A 191 19.24 30.60 24.86
C GLY A 191 18.48 30.00 26.04
N ASP A 192 17.16 30.04 25.97
CA ASP A 192 16.27 29.44 26.96
C ASP A 192 15.90 28.01 26.55
N PHE A 193 16.63 27.05 27.10
CA PHE A 193 16.45 25.63 26.81
C PHE A 193 15.03 25.15 27.13
N ALA A 194 14.43 25.62 28.23
CA ALA A 194 13.10 25.16 28.61
C ALA A 194 12.04 25.60 27.57
N THR A 195 12.15 26.84 27.09
CA THR A 195 11.28 27.36 26.03
C THR A 195 11.50 26.63 24.70
N ASP A 196 12.75 26.39 24.31
CA ASP A 196 13.06 25.69 23.05
C ASP A 196 12.64 24.21 23.08
N LEU A 197 12.85 23.53 24.21
CA LEU A 197 12.41 22.15 24.43
C LEU A 197 10.88 22.05 24.40
N ALA A 198 10.17 22.99 25.04
CA ALA A 198 8.71 23.04 25.00
C ALA A 198 8.18 23.29 23.58
N ALA A 199 8.82 24.18 22.82
CA ALA A 199 8.47 24.41 21.42
C ALA A 199 8.75 23.19 20.53
N PHE A 200 9.86 22.49 20.76
CA PHE A 200 10.22 21.27 20.05
C PHE A 200 9.20 20.15 20.31
N ARG A 201 8.93 19.82 21.58
CA ARG A 201 7.94 18.80 21.97
C ARG A 201 6.53 19.16 21.50
N GLY A 202 6.14 20.43 21.64
CA GLY A 202 4.85 20.90 21.15
C GLY A 202 4.69 20.78 19.64
N GLU A 203 5.76 20.91 18.86
CA GLU A 203 5.71 20.67 17.41
C GLU A 203 5.68 19.16 17.06
N GLN A 204 6.41 18.32 17.80
CA GLN A 204 6.34 16.86 17.67
C GLN A 204 4.91 16.36 17.88
N ASP A 205 4.27 16.76 18.98
CA ASP A 205 2.90 16.35 19.31
C ASP A 205 1.90 16.78 18.24
N VAL A 206 2.00 18.03 17.75
CA VAL A 206 1.12 18.56 16.72
C VAL A 206 1.30 17.79 15.42
N ARG A 207 2.52 17.59 14.92
CA ARG A 207 2.74 16.88 13.65
C ARG A 207 2.41 15.40 13.76
N ARG A 208 2.77 14.73 14.86
CA ARG A 208 2.37 13.34 15.10
C ARG A 208 0.85 13.19 15.16
N SER A 209 0.13 14.17 15.73
CA SER A 209 -1.33 14.13 15.76
C SER A 209 -1.99 14.10 14.37
N ILE A 210 -1.33 14.65 13.35
CA ILE A 210 -1.78 14.53 11.95
C ILE A 210 -1.78 13.07 11.51
N PHE A 211 -0.68 12.37 11.74
CA PHE A 211 -0.57 10.94 11.41
C PHE A 211 -1.53 10.09 12.24
N VAL A 212 -1.77 10.44 13.52
CA VAL A 212 -2.76 9.77 14.36
C VAL A 212 -4.17 9.95 13.81
N GLU A 213 -4.57 11.16 13.40
CA GLU A 213 -5.89 11.41 12.80
C GLU A 213 -6.06 10.72 11.45
N MET A 214 -5.00 10.65 10.64
CA MET A 214 -4.96 9.87 9.40
C MET A 214 -5.14 8.37 9.70
N SER A 215 -4.33 7.83 10.61
CA SER A 215 -4.34 6.41 10.97
C SER A 215 -5.70 5.91 11.49
N LYS A 216 -6.46 6.74 12.21
CA LYS A 216 -7.83 6.38 12.66
C LYS A 216 -8.80 6.13 11.50
N ARG A 217 -8.48 6.62 10.31
CA ARG A 217 -9.35 6.65 9.12
C ARG A 217 -8.77 5.87 7.95
N SER A 218 -7.51 5.47 8.07
CA SER A 218 -6.84 4.49 7.22
C SER A 218 -7.54 3.13 7.29
N SER A 219 -7.16 2.26 6.37
CA SER A 219 -7.58 0.87 6.32
C SER A 219 -7.11 0.11 7.54
N ALA A 220 -7.86 -0.93 7.91
CA ALA A 220 -7.47 -1.87 8.96
C ALA A 220 -6.92 -3.15 8.34
N LEU A 221 -5.95 -3.76 9.01
CA LEU A 221 -5.49 -5.11 8.70
C LEU A 221 -6.30 -6.11 9.53
N ALA A 222 -6.96 -7.05 8.85
CA ALA A 222 -7.74 -8.12 9.47
C ALA A 222 -7.15 -9.47 9.08
N GLU A 223 -6.83 -10.29 10.07
CA GLU A 223 -6.34 -11.65 9.86
C GLU A 223 -7.52 -12.61 9.74
N ASN A 224 -7.52 -13.46 8.71
CA ASN A 224 -8.54 -14.50 8.56
C ASN A 224 -8.17 -15.77 9.37
N GLU A 225 -9.09 -16.74 9.43
CA GLU A 225 -8.89 -18.00 10.19
C GLU A 225 -7.67 -18.84 9.73
N LYS A 226 -7.11 -18.54 8.55
CA LYS A 226 -5.93 -19.20 8.00
C LYS A 226 -4.62 -18.43 8.26
N GLY A 227 -4.70 -17.28 8.93
CA GLY A 227 -3.56 -16.40 9.16
C GLY A 227 -3.23 -15.48 7.98
N GLU A 228 -4.08 -15.39 6.96
CA GLU A 228 -3.87 -14.46 5.85
C GLU A 228 -4.38 -13.06 6.24
N VAL A 229 -3.54 -12.05 6.03
CA VAL A 229 -3.85 -10.66 6.33
C VAL A 229 -4.60 -10.03 5.15
N ALA A 230 -5.81 -9.54 5.40
CA ALA A 230 -6.64 -8.81 4.44
C ALA A 230 -6.76 -7.33 4.83
N VAL A 231 -6.76 -6.46 3.82
CA VAL A 231 -6.99 -5.02 4.01
C VAL A 231 -8.50 -4.75 3.99
N VAL A 232 -9.01 -4.10 5.04
CA VAL A 232 -10.37 -3.56 5.11
C VAL A 232 -10.29 -2.05 4.84
N PRO A 233 -10.75 -1.57 3.66
CA PRO A 233 -10.57 -0.18 3.27
C PRO A 233 -11.18 0.81 4.28
N GLY A 234 -10.36 1.77 4.71
CA GLY A 234 -10.80 2.88 5.53
C GLY A 234 -11.48 3.98 4.71
N VAL A 235 -12.12 4.93 5.39
CA VAL A 235 -12.75 6.09 4.73
C VAL A 235 -11.73 6.98 4.02
N TRP A 236 -10.46 6.93 4.41
CA TRP A 236 -9.37 7.70 3.80
C TRP A 236 -8.47 6.88 2.87
N SER A 237 -8.81 5.63 2.57
CA SER A 237 -8.03 4.72 1.71
C SER A 237 -7.79 5.23 0.29
N GLY A 238 -8.66 6.13 -0.21
CA GLY A 238 -8.53 6.70 -1.55
C GLY A 238 -7.67 7.98 -1.64
N PHE A 239 -7.10 8.46 -0.55
CA PHE A 239 -6.29 9.69 -0.55
C PHE A 239 -4.80 9.41 -0.78
N GLU A 240 -4.12 10.42 -1.31
CA GLU A 240 -2.67 10.45 -1.50
C GLU A 240 -2.01 11.34 -0.44
N PHE A 241 -0.89 10.87 0.12
CA PHE A 241 -0.22 11.53 1.24
C PHE A 241 1.22 11.94 0.89
N ASP A 242 1.39 13.20 0.52
CA ASP A 242 2.69 13.77 0.12
C ASP A 242 3.48 14.36 1.30
N PHE A 243 4.37 13.56 1.85
CA PHE A 243 5.36 13.93 2.86
C PHE A 243 6.76 14.14 2.26
N SER A 244 6.87 14.31 0.94
CA SER A 244 8.17 14.43 0.28
C SER A 244 8.96 15.62 0.83
N ARG A 245 10.26 15.41 1.05
CA ARG A 245 11.17 16.40 1.64
C ARG A 245 10.77 16.91 3.03
N ALA A 246 9.85 16.24 3.72
CA ALA A 246 9.53 16.58 5.09
C ALA A 246 10.74 16.33 6.00
N VAL A 247 10.81 17.10 7.09
CA VAL A 247 11.71 16.81 8.21
C VAL A 247 10.86 16.19 9.32
N VAL A 248 11.07 14.91 9.57
CA VAL A 248 10.36 14.14 10.60
C VAL A 248 11.29 14.00 11.80
N PHE A 249 10.77 14.35 12.97
CA PHE A 249 11.54 14.37 14.21
C PHE A 249 10.69 13.87 15.39
N TYR A 250 9.78 12.94 15.12
CA TYR A 250 8.82 12.33 16.05
C TYR A 250 8.49 10.93 15.57
N PRO A 251 8.17 9.99 16.48
CA PRO A 251 7.93 8.59 16.12
C PRO A 251 6.58 8.42 15.41
N LEU A 252 6.54 7.46 14.49
CA LEU A 252 5.38 7.02 13.71
C LEU A 252 5.04 5.54 13.99
N ASP A 253 5.43 5.07 15.17
CA ASP A 253 5.23 3.73 15.70
C ASP A 253 3.74 3.40 15.89
N GLY A 254 3.36 2.16 15.58
CA GLY A 254 2.00 1.64 15.78
C GLY A 254 0.90 2.35 14.99
N LEU A 255 1.24 3.07 13.92
CA LEU A 255 0.28 3.77 13.06
C LEU A 255 0.00 2.99 11.77
N THR A 256 -1.18 3.22 11.19
CA THR A 256 -1.48 2.78 9.82
C THR A 256 -1.42 3.96 8.86
N ILE A 257 -0.53 3.89 7.88
CA ILE A 257 -0.23 4.96 6.95
C ILE A 257 -0.58 4.51 5.52
N GLU A 258 -1.45 5.27 4.87
CA GLU A 258 -1.92 5.02 3.50
C GLU A 258 -1.03 5.75 2.48
N ASN A 259 -0.73 5.12 1.34
CA ASN A 259 -0.13 5.74 0.13
C ASN A 259 0.92 6.83 0.44
N ALA A 260 1.91 6.48 1.26
CA ALA A 260 2.81 7.45 1.86
C ALA A 260 4.01 7.76 0.96
N ASN A 261 4.13 9.02 0.55
CA ASN A 261 5.30 9.51 -0.14
C ASN A 261 6.24 10.27 0.80
N PHE A 262 7.28 9.60 1.30
CA PHE A 262 8.41 10.15 2.05
C PHE A 262 9.66 10.38 1.19
N SER A 263 9.52 10.50 -0.14
CA SER A 263 10.67 10.70 -1.02
C SER A 263 11.48 11.95 -0.63
N ALA A 264 12.79 11.79 -0.52
CA ALA A 264 13.74 12.79 -0.06
C ALA A 264 13.43 13.40 1.33
N ALA A 265 12.61 12.74 2.15
CA ALA A 265 12.38 13.14 3.54
C ALA A 265 13.63 12.90 4.39
N ARG A 266 13.76 13.67 5.47
CA ARG A 266 14.85 13.55 6.44
C ARG A 266 14.29 13.23 7.83
N PHE A 267 14.80 12.19 8.45
CA PHE A 267 14.41 11.74 9.78
C PHE A 267 15.55 12.04 10.78
N CYS A 268 15.32 13.04 11.66
CA CYS A 268 16.38 13.59 12.52
C CYS A 268 16.41 13.02 13.95
N ASN A 269 15.27 12.52 14.44
CA ASN A 269 15.10 11.85 15.75
C ASN A 269 13.68 11.26 15.76
N GLY A 270 13.49 9.99 16.08
CA GLY A 270 12.16 9.35 15.94
C GLY A 270 11.91 8.75 14.56
N SER A 271 12.95 8.23 13.91
CA SER A 271 12.84 7.25 12.82
C SER A 271 12.28 5.91 13.34
N ASP A 272 11.20 5.95 14.10
CA ASP A 272 10.57 4.77 14.68
C ASP A 272 9.24 4.55 14.01
N PHE A 273 9.16 3.47 13.26
CA PHE A 273 7.97 2.96 12.60
C PHE A 273 7.54 1.63 13.22
N SER A 274 8.10 1.22 14.36
CA SER A 274 7.91 -0.14 14.87
C SER A 274 6.43 -0.48 15.05
N GLY A 275 6.04 -1.67 14.61
CA GLY A 275 4.64 -2.14 14.64
C GLY A 275 3.66 -1.34 13.77
N SER A 276 4.14 -0.47 12.87
CA SER A 276 3.29 0.25 11.93
C SER A 276 2.86 -0.62 10.74
N ALA A 277 1.80 -0.19 10.06
CA ALA A 277 1.34 -0.77 8.82
C ALA A 277 1.31 0.28 7.71
N PHE A 278 1.95 -0.01 6.58
CA PHE A 278 1.83 0.79 5.36
C PHE A 278 0.85 0.10 4.41
N VAL A 279 -0.28 0.76 4.18
CA VAL A 279 -1.33 0.30 3.26
C VAL A 279 -1.19 1.06 1.95
N GLY A 280 -1.19 0.35 0.83
CA GLY A 280 -0.79 0.91 -0.46
C GLY A 280 0.72 1.09 -0.59
N ASP A 281 1.14 1.85 -1.60
CA ASP A 281 2.56 2.02 -1.91
C ASP A 281 3.25 2.97 -0.91
N ALA A 282 4.49 2.65 -0.54
CA ALA A 282 5.30 3.42 0.39
C ALA A 282 6.63 3.84 -0.27
N ASN A 283 6.82 5.15 -0.48
CA ASN A 283 7.98 5.69 -1.17
C ASN A 283 8.93 6.40 -0.20
N PHE A 284 10.11 5.83 0.02
CA PHE A 284 11.23 6.37 0.79
C PHE A 284 12.45 6.69 -0.10
N THR A 285 12.24 6.87 -1.41
CA THR A 285 13.34 7.13 -2.34
C THR A 285 14.17 8.33 -1.90
N ARG A 286 15.50 8.18 -1.82
CA ARG A 286 16.42 9.23 -1.36
C ARG A 286 16.13 9.78 0.05
N ALA A 287 15.36 9.06 0.88
CA ALA A 287 15.16 9.45 2.26
C ALA A 287 16.49 9.34 3.04
N VAL A 288 16.65 10.20 4.06
CA VAL A 288 17.83 10.21 4.92
C VAL A 288 17.40 9.99 6.36
N PHE A 289 17.92 8.94 6.99
CA PHE A 289 17.76 8.66 8.40
C PHE A 289 19.08 9.02 9.09
N ASP A 290 19.10 10.12 9.84
CA ASP A 290 20.32 10.65 10.45
C ASP A 290 20.80 9.83 11.64
N GLN A 291 19.88 9.07 12.25
CA GLN A 291 20.10 8.20 13.41
C GLN A 291 19.54 6.81 13.12
N ASP A 292 19.53 5.94 14.13
CA ASP A 292 18.92 4.62 14.07
C ASP A 292 17.51 4.66 13.46
N ALA A 293 17.27 3.82 12.47
CA ALA A 293 15.98 3.66 11.80
C ALA A 293 15.34 2.35 12.23
N ARG A 294 14.18 2.41 12.88
CA ARG A 294 13.45 1.26 13.41
C ARG A 294 12.22 0.99 12.58
N PHE A 295 12.24 -0.14 11.90
CA PHE A 295 11.13 -0.72 11.15
C PHE A 295 10.74 -2.08 11.74
N SER A 296 11.08 -2.39 12.99
CA SER A 296 10.79 -3.71 13.55
C SER A 296 9.28 -3.98 13.58
N ASP A 297 8.86 -5.17 13.18
CA ASP A 297 7.45 -5.58 13.13
C ASP A 297 6.56 -4.73 12.19
N VAL A 298 7.16 -4.07 11.19
CA VAL A 298 6.41 -3.30 10.18
C VAL A 298 5.81 -4.22 9.12
N THR A 299 4.58 -3.93 8.71
CA THR A 299 3.95 -4.58 7.55
C THR A 299 3.76 -3.59 6.41
N PHE A 300 4.34 -3.87 5.25
CA PHE A 300 4.13 -3.15 4.00
C PHE A 300 3.21 -3.96 3.09
N MET A 301 2.00 -3.47 2.82
CA MET A 301 1.02 -4.16 1.97
C MET A 301 1.21 -3.88 0.47
N GLY A 302 1.70 -2.69 0.11
CA GLY A 302 2.00 -2.31 -1.27
C GLY A 302 3.49 -2.25 -1.57
N THR A 303 3.84 -1.75 -2.75
CA THR A 303 5.23 -1.65 -3.19
C THR A 303 5.98 -0.69 -2.29
N THR A 304 7.18 -1.08 -1.85
CA THR A 304 8.02 -0.25 -0.98
C THR A 304 9.34 0.09 -1.67
N ASP A 305 9.67 1.38 -1.72
CA ASP A 305 10.84 1.87 -2.43
C ASP A 305 11.76 2.69 -1.50
N PHE A 306 12.85 2.08 -1.05
CA PHE A 306 13.98 2.67 -0.34
C PHE A 306 15.18 2.94 -1.27
N SER A 307 14.99 2.96 -2.59
CA SER A 307 16.11 3.17 -3.50
C SER A 307 16.80 4.51 -3.25
N ASN A 308 18.14 4.50 -3.28
CA ASN A 308 18.98 5.64 -2.93
C ASN A 308 18.78 6.21 -1.50
N ALA A 309 18.10 5.49 -0.60
CA ALA A 309 17.97 5.92 0.79
C ALA A 309 19.31 5.80 1.55
N ARG A 310 19.52 6.68 2.53
CA ARG A 310 20.70 6.68 3.39
C ARG A 310 20.29 6.45 4.84
N PHE A 311 20.78 5.37 5.44
CA PHE A 311 20.67 5.08 6.86
C PHE A 311 22.02 5.38 7.51
N ALA A 312 22.14 6.47 8.26
CA ALA A 312 23.42 6.88 8.84
C ALA A 312 23.77 6.07 10.10
N GLY A 313 22.77 5.74 10.93
CA GLY A 313 22.89 4.83 12.07
C GLY A 313 22.47 3.40 11.74
N ASP A 314 22.12 2.63 12.77
CA ASP A 314 21.68 1.24 12.60
C ASP A 314 20.27 1.18 11.99
N ALA A 315 20.01 0.21 11.13
CA ALA A 315 18.73 0.03 10.46
C ALA A 315 18.09 -1.31 10.85
N PHE A 316 17.01 -1.26 11.62
CA PHE A 316 16.35 -2.43 12.20
C PHE A 316 15.08 -2.82 11.42
N PHE A 317 15.20 -3.76 10.48
CA PHE A 317 14.12 -4.36 9.69
C PHE A 317 13.69 -5.75 10.19
N ARG A 318 13.87 -6.03 11.49
CA ARG A 318 13.53 -7.32 12.08
C ARG A 318 12.03 -7.61 12.01
N TRP A 319 11.66 -8.85 11.67
CA TRP A 319 10.25 -9.28 11.60
C TRP A 319 9.38 -8.42 10.67
N VAL A 320 9.98 -7.77 9.68
CA VAL A 320 9.24 -6.98 8.68
C VAL A 320 8.60 -7.92 7.66
N ALA A 321 7.38 -7.59 7.25
CA ALA A 321 6.68 -8.24 6.14
C ALA A 321 6.53 -7.26 4.96
N PHE A 322 7.21 -7.54 3.85
CA PHE A 322 7.00 -6.89 2.56
C PHE A 322 6.10 -7.79 1.70
N ASN A 323 4.81 -7.46 1.60
CA ASN A 323 3.83 -8.28 0.88
C ASN A 323 3.79 -8.01 -0.65
N ALA A 324 4.53 -6.99 -1.10
CA ALA A 324 4.77 -6.69 -2.50
C ALA A 324 6.26 -6.39 -2.71
N ASN A 325 6.63 -5.85 -3.89
CA ASN A 325 8.03 -5.60 -4.22
C ASN A 325 8.68 -4.64 -3.23
N ALA A 326 9.91 -4.95 -2.82
CA ALA A 326 10.72 -4.13 -1.92
C ALA A 326 12.04 -3.75 -2.60
N ASP A 327 12.28 -2.46 -2.78
CA ASP A 327 13.43 -1.95 -3.52
C ASP A 327 14.38 -1.17 -2.59
N PHE A 328 15.61 -1.64 -2.45
CA PHE A 328 16.73 -1.05 -1.72
C PHE A 328 17.91 -0.77 -2.65
N ARG A 329 17.69 -0.68 -3.97
CA ARG A 329 18.76 -0.43 -4.94
C ARG A 329 19.50 0.86 -4.61
N GLU A 330 20.82 0.80 -4.65
CA GLU A 330 21.72 1.93 -4.35
C GLU A 330 21.49 2.55 -2.95
N ALA A 331 20.84 1.83 -2.02
CA ALA A 331 20.73 2.26 -0.63
C ALA A 331 22.07 2.14 0.09
N SER A 332 22.32 3.03 1.06
CA SER A 332 23.55 3.05 1.87
C SER A 332 23.19 2.88 3.34
N PHE A 333 23.79 1.87 3.96
CA PHE A 333 23.67 1.56 5.39
C PHE A 333 25.02 1.83 6.06
N GLY A 334 25.11 2.94 6.79
CA GLY A 334 26.31 3.39 7.50
C GLY A 334 26.57 2.62 8.81
N GLY A 335 25.49 2.23 9.51
CA GLY A 335 25.54 1.35 10.68
C GLY A 335 25.24 -0.11 10.32
N ASP A 336 24.91 -0.90 11.35
CA ASP A 336 24.46 -2.29 11.16
C ASP A 336 23.06 -2.31 10.54
N ALA A 337 22.85 -3.16 9.54
CA ALA A 337 21.56 -3.36 8.89
C ALA A 337 21.00 -4.74 9.22
N ASP A 338 19.87 -4.78 9.92
CA ASP A 338 19.32 -5.98 10.54
C ASP A 338 17.96 -6.35 9.94
N PHE A 339 17.99 -7.25 8.94
CA PHE A 339 16.86 -7.89 8.26
C PHE A 339 16.59 -9.31 8.78
N ARG A 340 16.83 -9.56 10.07
CA ARG A 340 16.56 -10.88 10.66
C ARG A 340 15.07 -11.20 10.69
N ASP A 341 14.75 -12.44 10.33
CA ASP A 341 13.36 -12.92 10.25
C ASP A 341 12.44 -12.03 9.39
N THR A 342 12.99 -11.30 8.41
CA THR A 342 12.22 -10.50 7.44
C THR A 342 11.63 -11.40 6.36
N ALA A 343 10.39 -11.15 5.97
CA ALA A 343 9.71 -11.83 4.87
C ALA A 343 9.51 -10.87 3.68
N PHE A 344 10.10 -11.22 2.53
CA PHE A 344 9.88 -10.58 1.24
C PHE A 344 9.00 -11.51 0.40
N ALA A 345 7.69 -11.25 0.32
CA ALA A 345 6.76 -12.12 -0.39
C ALA A 345 6.90 -12.04 -1.93
N ALA A 346 7.40 -10.91 -2.44
CA ALA A 346 7.65 -10.68 -3.87
C ALA A 346 9.13 -10.33 -4.11
N ASP A 347 9.44 -9.62 -5.21
CA ASP A 347 10.82 -9.32 -5.58
C ASP A 347 11.48 -8.35 -4.56
N ALA A 348 12.72 -8.66 -4.17
CA ALA A 348 13.54 -7.86 -3.28
C ALA A 348 14.85 -7.42 -3.98
N GLY A 349 15.03 -6.10 -4.15
CA GLY A 349 16.16 -5.55 -4.88
C GLY A 349 17.18 -4.86 -3.96
N PHE A 350 18.41 -5.36 -3.87
CA PHE A 350 19.53 -4.74 -3.15
C PHE A 350 20.68 -4.36 -4.09
N SER A 351 20.45 -4.34 -5.41
CA SER A 351 21.52 -4.12 -6.39
C SER A 351 22.21 -2.78 -6.18
N GLY A 352 23.53 -2.79 -6.13
CA GLY A 352 24.35 -1.60 -5.89
C GLY A 352 24.23 -1.01 -4.48
N ALA A 353 23.54 -1.67 -3.54
CA ALA A 353 23.51 -1.23 -2.16
C ALA A 353 24.89 -1.39 -1.49
N SER A 354 25.15 -0.57 -0.47
CA SER A 354 26.39 -0.61 0.31
C SER A 354 26.07 -0.76 1.80
N PHE A 355 26.64 -1.79 2.42
CA PHE A 355 26.55 -2.06 3.85
C PHE A 355 27.92 -1.80 4.48
N GLU A 356 28.08 -0.64 5.12
CA GLU A 356 29.33 -0.24 5.80
C GLU A 356 29.51 -1.00 7.12
N GLY A 357 28.41 -1.24 7.85
CA GLY A 357 28.35 -2.13 9.02
C GLY A 357 28.05 -3.59 8.67
N ASN A 358 27.63 -4.37 9.67
CA ASN A 358 27.18 -5.75 9.46
C ASN A 358 25.82 -5.78 8.75
N ALA A 359 25.62 -6.75 7.87
CA ALA A 359 24.36 -6.98 7.17
C ALA A 359 23.74 -8.33 7.59
N GLY A 360 22.67 -8.27 8.38
CA GLY A 360 21.98 -9.40 8.97
C GLY A 360 20.75 -9.84 8.21
N PHE A 361 20.78 -10.98 7.53
CA PHE A 361 19.64 -11.62 6.85
C PHE A 361 19.30 -13.00 7.44
N PHE A 362 19.72 -13.27 8.67
CA PHE A 362 19.48 -14.57 9.34
C PHE A 362 17.99 -14.90 9.37
N ARG A 363 17.64 -16.10 8.89
CA ARG A 363 16.25 -16.62 8.79
C ARG A 363 15.27 -15.74 8.01
N SER A 364 15.78 -14.85 7.17
CA SER A 364 14.94 -14.10 6.22
C SER A 364 14.43 -15.00 5.09
N SER A 365 13.28 -14.65 4.52
CA SER A 365 12.63 -15.38 3.43
C SER A 365 12.42 -14.48 2.23
N PHE A 366 12.80 -14.95 1.04
CA PHE A 366 12.64 -14.28 -0.23
C PHE A 366 11.76 -15.15 -1.15
N GLY A 367 10.46 -14.85 -1.19
CA GLY A 367 9.47 -15.55 -2.02
C GLY A 367 9.60 -15.23 -3.52
N GLY A 368 9.99 -14.00 -3.84
CA GLY A 368 10.33 -13.57 -5.21
C GLY A 368 11.83 -13.64 -5.51
N ASN A 369 12.26 -12.93 -6.55
CA ASN A 369 13.69 -12.81 -6.87
C ASN A 369 14.38 -11.88 -5.87
N ALA A 370 15.55 -12.29 -5.36
CA ALA A 370 16.40 -11.50 -4.50
C ALA A 370 17.69 -11.12 -5.25
N SER A 371 17.90 -9.83 -5.52
CA SER A 371 19.07 -9.35 -6.27
C SER A 371 20.02 -8.57 -5.38
N PHE A 372 21.21 -9.12 -5.13
CA PHE A 372 22.37 -8.48 -4.51
C PHE A 372 23.47 -8.15 -5.55
N PHE A 373 23.06 -7.89 -6.79
CA PHE A 373 23.98 -7.61 -7.88
C PHE A 373 24.83 -6.36 -7.61
N ARG A 374 26.16 -6.48 -7.65
CA ARG A 374 27.09 -5.38 -7.32
C ARG A 374 26.87 -4.76 -5.94
N THR A 375 26.34 -5.53 -5.00
CA THR A 375 26.23 -5.10 -3.60
C THR A 375 27.60 -5.19 -2.92
N GLU A 376 27.90 -4.22 -2.07
CA GLU A 376 29.12 -4.20 -1.26
C GLU A 376 28.78 -4.47 0.21
N PHE A 377 29.41 -5.48 0.79
CA PHE A 377 29.33 -5.80 2.22
C PHE A 377 30.68 -5.54 2.87
N ALA A 378 30.83 -4.40 3.54
CA ALA A 378 32.07 -4.04 4.22
C ALA A 378 32.25 -4.83 5.53
N GLY A 379 31.17 -4.96 6.30
CA GLY A 379 31.11 -5.79 7.51
C GLY A 379 30.79 -7.27 7.24
N VAL A 380 30.40 -7.99 8.30
CA VAL A 380 29.97 -9.40 8.20
C VAL A 380 28.61 -9.46 7.49
N ALA A 381 28.48 -10.37 6.52
CA ALA A 381 27.23 -10.62 5.82
C ALA A 381 26.64 -11.97 6.25
N GLU A 382 25.43 -11.94 6.80
CA GLU A 382 24.86 -13.05 7.53
C GLU A 382 23.58 -13.56 6.85
N PHE A 383 23.67 -14.66 6.12
CA PHE A 383 22.56 -15.31 5.42
C PHE A 383 22.24 -16.70 6.00
N ARG A 384 22.72 -17.04 7.21
CA ARG A 384 22.42 -18.35 7.80
C ARG A 384 20.92 -18.59 7.87
N GLU A 385 20.52 -19.79 7.49
CA GLU A 385 19.12 -20.23 7.49
C GLU A 385 18.16 -19.34 6.66
N ALA A 386 18.68 -18.47 5.79
CA ALA A 386 17.86 -17.71 4.86
C ALA A 386 17.28 -18.64 3.77
N VAL A 387 16.07 -18.32 3.29
CA VAL A 387 15.38 -19.07 2.24
C VAL A 387 15.17 -18.19 1.02
N PHE A 388 15.60 -18.66 -0.14
CA PHE A 388 15.42 -18.01 -1.43
C PHE A 388 14.57 -18.91 -2.34
N GLU A 389 13.28 -18.62 -2.44
CA GLU A 389 12.34 -19.37 -3.29
C GLU A 389 12.54 -19.02 -4.77
N GLY A 390 12.73 -17.72 -5.07
CA GLY A 390 13.07 -17.22 -6.39
C GLY A 390 14.57 -17.22 -6.69
N HIS A 391 14.98 -16.50 -7.75
CA HIS A 391 16.40 -16.36 -8.08
C HIS A 391 17.14 -15.54 -7.01
N ALA A 392 18.21 -16.09 -6.46
CA ALA A 392 19.13 -15.39 -5.57
C ALA A 392 20.38 -14.97 -6.34
N GLY A 393 20.45 -13.69 -6.73
CA GLY A 393 21.52 -13.15 -7.57
C GLY A 393 22.54 -12.34 -6.76
N PHE A 394 23.67 -12.95 -6.39
CA PHE A 394 24.85 -12.31 -5.76
C PHE A 394 25.93 -11.94 -6.79
N ASN A 395 25.59 -11.93 -8.07
CA ASN A 395 26.57 -11.75 -9.13
C ASN A 395 27.31 -10.41 -9.00
N ALA A 396 28.63 -10.41 -9.18
CA ALA A 396 29.49 -9.25 -9.00
C ALA A 396 29.41 -8.55 -7.62
N ALA A 397 28.84 -9.19 -6.60
CA ALA A 397 28.88 -8.68 -5.23
C ALA A 397 30.30 -8.78 -4.64
N THR A 398 30.62 -7.91 -3.69
CA THR A 398 31.89 -7.95 -2.97
C THR A 398 31.67 -8.04 -1.47
N PHE A 399 32.23 -9.08 -0.86
CA PHE A 399 32.22 -9.31 0.58
C PHE A 399 33.61 -9.02 1.14
N TYR A 400 33.76 -7.92 1.88
CA TYR A 400 35.00 -7.57 2.56
C TYR A 400 35.13 -8.28 3.90
N GLY A 401 34.03 -8.39 4.66
CA GLY A 401 33.91 -9.22 5.85
C GLY A 401 33.53 -10.67 5.53
N ASP A 402 33.41 -11.49 6.58
CA ASP A 402 33.01 -12.89 6.43
C ASP A 402 31.56 -13.00 5.91
N ALA A 403 31.34 -13.96 5.01
CA ALA A 403 30.03 -14.23 4.41
C ALA A 403 29.52 -15.61 4.86
N HIS A 404 28.43 -15.63 5.63
CA HIS A 404 27.85 -16.83 6.19
C HIS A 404 26.56 -17.23 5.48
N PHE A 405 26.61 -18.25 4.63
CA PHE A 405 25.45 -18.87 3.96
C PHE A 405 25.13 -20.26 4.54
N SER A 406 25.66 -20.61 5.72
CA SER A 406 25.46 -21.94 6.27
C SER A 406 23.98 -22.21 6.55
N ARG A 407 23.50 -23.39 6.15
CA ARG A 407 22.08 -23.78 6.21
C ARG A 407 21.10 -22.90 5.41
N ALA A 408 21.58 -22.01 4.53
CA ALA A 408 20.71 -21.31 3.60
C ALA A 408 20.08 -22.28 2.60
N THR A 409 18.86 -22.01 2.17
CA THR A 409 18.15 -22.79 1.15
C THR A 409 17.92 -21.94 -0.08
N PHE A 410 18.44 -22.39 -1.22
CA PHE A 410 18.24 -21.81 -2.54
C PHE A 410 17.32 -22.75 -3.33
N GLU A 411 16.02 -22.46 -3.34
CA GLU A 411 15.06 -23.23 -4.15
C GLU A 411 15.10 -22.81 -5.61
N GLY A 412 15.34 -21.53 -5.88
CA GLY A 412 15.63 -21.00 -7.20
C GLY A 412 17.11 -21.05 -7.57
N LEU A 413 17.46 -20.43 -8.71
CA LEU A 413 18.84 -20.32 -9.18
C LEU A 413 19.69 -19.51 -8.18
N ALA A 414 20.87 -20.00 -7.83
CA ALA A 414 21.81 -19.30 -6.97
C ALA A 414 23.00 -18.77 -7.79
N GLY A 415 22.98 -17.47 -8.11
CA GLY A 415 24.00 -16.81 -8.91
C GLY A 415 25.09 -16.20 -8.03
N PHE A 416 26.31 -16.71 -8.14
CA PHE A 416 27.53 -16.22 -7.50
C PHE A 416 28.58 -15.89 -8.57
N SER A 417 28.18 -15.56 -9.80
CA SER A 417 29.13 -15.30 -10.86
C SER A 417 29.84 -13.97 -10.62
N ASP A 418 31.15 -13.88 -10.92
CA ASP A 418 31.97 -12.68 -10.66
C ASP A 418 31.98 -12.18 -9.20
N VAL A 419 31.49 -12.98 -8.24
CA VAL A 419 31.48 -12.58 -6.82
C VAL A 419 32.89 -12.56 -6.26
N THR A 420 33.19 -11.60 -5.38
CA THR A 420 34.48 -11.53 -4.69
C THR A 420 34.30 -11.67 -3.18
N PHE A 421 34.87 -12.73 -2.60
CA PHE A 421 35.00 -12.93 -1.16
C PHE A 421 36.43 -12.58 -0.72
N LYS A 422 36.61 -11.43 -0.05
CA LYS A 422 37.91 -11.00 0.47
C LYS A 422 38.29 -11.71 1.77
N ALA A 423 37.31 -12.06 2.60
CA ALA A 423 37.48 -12.81 3.84
C ALA A 423 37.02 -14.28 3.68
N GLY A 424 36.40 -14.89 4.70
CA GLY A 424 35.86 -16.25 4.65
C GLY A 424 34.48 -16.31 4.01
N ALA A 425 34.18 -17.44 3.36
CA ALA A 425 32.87 -17.75 2.81
C ALA A 425 32.44 -19.16 3.24
N GLU A 426 31.28 -19.25 3.89
CA GLU A 426 30.78 -20.50 4.49
C GLU A 426 29.44 -20.91 3.91
N PHE A 427 29.35 -22.13 3.40
CA PHE A 427 28.16 -22.73 2.78
C PHE A 427 27.78 -24.08 3.41
N TYR A 428 28.40 -24.47 4.53
CA TYR A 428 28.12 -25.78 5.14
C TYR A 428 26.63 -25.90 5.53
N GLY A 429 26.02 -27.03 5.19
CA GLY A 429 24.59 -27.25 5.40
C GLY A 429 23.66 -26.53 4.41
N ALA A 430 24.17 -25.71 3.49
CA ALA A 430 23.35 -25.02 2.51
C ALA A 430 22.73 -26.01 1.49
N SER A 431 21.58 -25.64 0.91
CA SER A 431 20.83 -26.47 -0.03
C SER A 431 20.63 -25.75 -1.35
N PHE A 432 21.12 -26.33 -2.45
CA PHE A 432 20.95 -25.79 -3.80
C PHE A 432 20.03 -26.71 -4.61
N VAL A 433 18.77 -26.29 -4.80
CA VAL A 433 17.74 -27.08 -5.50
C VAL A 433 17.80 -26.89 -7.01
N GLN A 434 18.21 -25.72 -7.46
CA GLN A 434 18.52 -25.43 -8.87
C GLN A 434 20.02 -25.19 -9.05
N THR A 435 20.41 -24.75 -10.25
CA THR A 435 21.80 -24.45 -10.58
C THR A 435 22.41 -23.46 -9.58
N ALA A 436 23.62 -23.80 -9.15
CA ALA A 436 24.50 -22.95 -8.36
C ALA A 436 25.64 -22.55 -9.29
N ASP A 437 25.79 -21.25 -9.53
CA ASP A 437 26.73 -20.72 -10.51
C ASP A 437 27.79 -19.87 -9.83
N PHE A 438 28.96 -20.44 -9.60
CA PHE A 438 30.14 -19.77 -9.05
C PHE A 438 31.12 -19.31 -10.14
N CYS A 439 30.70 -19.25 -11.41
CA CYS A 439 31.58 -18.88 -12.53
C CYS A 439 32.36 -17.61 -12.24
N ASP A 440 33.67 -17.64 -12.45
CA ASP A 440 34.53 -16.48 -12.27
C ASP A 440 34.38 -15.87 -10.85
N SER A 441 34.10 -16.69 -9.84
CA SER A 441 34.16 -16.22 -8.45
C SER A 441 35.61 -16.09 -7.98
N SER A 442 35.85 -15.21 -7.00
CA SER A 442 37.16 -14.97 -6.40
C SER A 442 37.11 -15.12 -4.88
N PHE A 443 37.83 -16.10 -4.36
CA PHE A 443 38.07 -16.35 -2.93
C PHE A 443 39.51 -15.96 -2.61
N VAL A 444 39.70 -14.83 -1.92
CA VAL A 444 41.04 -14.24 -1.76
C VAL A 444 41.81 -14.86 -0.60
N LYS A 445 41.18 -14.99 0.58
CA LYS A 445 41.87 -15.39 1.81
C LYS A 445 41.97 -16.90 1.99
N SER A 446 40.90 -17.62 1.69
CA SER A 446 40.80 -19.08 1.88
C SER A 446 39.76 -19.69 0.94
N PRO A 447 39.88 -20.99 0.60
CA PRO A 447 38.80 -21.72 -0.06
C PRO A 447 37.46 -21.61 0.70
N PRO A 448 36.31 -21.64 -0.01
CA PRO A 448 35.01 -21.66 0.64
C PRO A 448 34.75 -22.99 1.37
N LEU A 449 34.02 -22.92 2.49
CA LEU A 449 33.70 -24.08 3.31
C LEU A 449 32.30 -24.61 3.02
N PHE A 450 32.20 -25.71 2.27
CA PHE A 450 30.93 -26.37 1.99
C PHE A 450 30.59 -27.53 2.94
N ALA A 451 31.53 -27.95 3.80
CA ALA A 451 31.29 -28.93 4.83
C ALA A 451 32.06 -28.58 6.10
N ALA A 452 31.42 -28.73 7.26
CA ALA A 452 32.01 -28.45 8.56
C ALA A 452 31.57 -29.51 9.57
N LYS A 453 32.48 -29.89 10.48
CA LYS A 453 32.19 -30.82 11.57
C LYS A 453 32.12 -30.06 12.88
N ASN A 454 31.01 -30.19 13.59
CA ASN A 454 30.91 -29.74 14.97
C ASN A 454 31.83 -30.60 15.84
N ILE A 455 32.76 -29.96 16.54
CA ILE A 455 33.80 -30.65 17.33
C ILE A 455 33.19 -31.34 18.55
N GLU A 456 32.16 -30.75 19.15
CA GLU A 456 31.53 -31.25 20.37
C GLU A 456 30.55 -32.38 20.08
N SER A 457 29.62 -32.18 19.14
CA SER A 457 28.60 -33.19 18.80
C SER A 457 29.11 -34.25 17.83
N GLY A 458 30.21 -33.98 17.12
CA GLY A 458 30.71 -34.81 16.02
C GLY A 458 29.85 -34.75 14.75
N GLU A 459 28.75 -34.00 14.77
CA GLU A 459 27.82 -33.83 13.65
C GLU A 459 28.53 -33.14 12.48
N VAL A 460 28.27 -33.59 11.26
CA VAL A 460 28.85 -33.00 10.04
C VAL A 460 27.75 -32.31 9.26
N TYR A 461 27.85 -30.99 9.14
CA TYR A 461 27.00 -30.19 8.28
C TYR A 461 27.61 -30.17 6.88
N ARG A 462 26.84 -30.59 5.88
CA ARG A 462 27.28 -30.69 4.48
C ARG A 462 26.34 -29.90 3.61
N ALA A 463 26.88 -29.09 2.71
CA ALA A 463 26.07 -28.54 1.64
C ALA A 463 25.53 -29.68 0.77
N ARG A 464 24.37 -29.44 0.15
CA ARG A 464 23.71 -30.40 -0.72
C ARG A 464 23.32 -29.75 -2.05
N PHE A 465 23.49 -30.49 -3.14
CA PHE A 465 23.22 -30.04 -4.50
C PHE A 465 22.23 -30.98 -5.18
N ALA A 466 21.29 -30.42 -5.92
CA ALA A 466 20.35 -31.21 -6.72
C ALA A 466 21.08 -31.97 -7.84
N ALA A 467 20.75 -33.25 -8.02
CA ALA A 467 21.18 -34.00 -9.20
C ALA A 467 20.32 -33.58 -10.42
N LEU A 468 20.72 -32.49 -11.07
CA LEU A 468 20.00 -31.94 -12.22
C LEU A 468 20.33 -32.70 -13.52
N PRO A 469 19.39 -32.77 -14.49
CA PRO A 469 19.66 -33.33 -15.81
C PRO A 469 20.65 -32.43 -16.56
N THR A 470 21.76 -32.99 -17.04
CA THR A 470 22.59 -32.30 -18.03
C THR A 470 21.80 -32.25 -19.33
N GLY A 471 21.60 -31.06 -19.91
CA GLY A 471 20.89 -30.89 -21.18
C GLY A 471 21.41 -31.85 -22.25
N SER A 472 20.54 -32.25 -23.18
CA SER A 472 20.78 -33.24 -24.22
C SER A 472 21.80 -32.80 -25.29
N GLU A 473 23.05 -32.61 -24.89
CA GLU A 473 24.23 -32.51 -25.74
C GLU A 473 25.40 -33.27 -25.09
N PRO A 474 26.33 -33.85 -25.88
CA PRO A 474 27.28 -34.82 -25.36
C PRO A 474 28.38 -34.13 -24.52
N ALA A 475 28.47 -34.54 -23.24
CA ALA A 475 29.64 -34.52 -22.38
C ALA A 475 30.39 -33.18 -22.22
N ASN A 476 29.95 -32.32 -21.26
CA ASN A 476 30.81 -31.60 -20.29
C ASN A 476 30.13 -30.43 -19.55
N GLN A 477 28.85 -30.11 -19.82
CA GLN A 477 28.22 -29.01 -19.10
C GLN A 477 27.66 -29.52 -17.75
N GLU A 478 28.46 -29.31 -16.69
CA GLU A 478 28.04 -29.54 -15.31
C GLU A 478 26.85 -28.62 -14.99
N ALA A 479 25.81 -29.16 -14.35
CA ALA A 479 24.60 -28.39 -14.04
C ALA A 479 24.82 -27.33 -12.95
N HIS A 480 25.90 -27.48 -12.17
CA HIS A 480 26.44 -26.47 -11.27
C HIS A 480 27.81 -26.08 -11.78
N ASN A 481 28.15 -24.80 -11.68
CA ASN A 481 29.42 -24.28 -12.14
C ASN A 481 30.27 -23.85 -10.94
N PHE A 482 31.49 -24.38 -10.86
CA PHE A 482 32.44 -24.09 -9.78
C PHE A 482 33.78 -23.54 -10.31
N ALA A 483 33.80 -23.04 -11.55
CA ALA A 483 34.97 -22.38 -12.12
C ALA A 483 35.23 -21.05 -11.38
N VAL A 484 36.47 -20.83 -10.95
CA VAL A 484 36.90 -19.61 -10.24
C VAL A 484 37.96 -18.86 -11.07
N TYR A 485 38.19 -17.58 -10.77
CA TYR A 485 39.29 -16.82 -11.36
C TYR A 485 40.65 -17.51 -11.12
N GLU A 486 41.60 -17.34 -12.04
CA GLU A 486 42.93 -18.00 -11.99
C GLU A 486 43.71 -17.72 -10.69
N ASP A 487 43.64 -16.48 -10.17
CA ASP A 487 44.30 -16.06 -8.93
C ASP A 487 43.47 -16.34 -7.66
N SER A 488 42.30 -16.99 -7.79
CA SER A 488 41.44 -17.34 -6.67
C SER A 488 41.96 -18.56 -5.90
N GLN A 489 41.68 -18.64 -4.60
CA GLN A 489 41.66 -19.92 -3.92
C GLN A 489 40.63 -20.84 -4.60
N PRO A 490 40.97 -22.12 -4.84
CA PRO A 490 40.10 -23.02 -5.58
C PRO A 490 38.91 -23.49 -4.73
N ILE A 491 37.81 -23.85 -5.38
CA ILE A 491 36.78 -24.71 -4.77
C ILE A 491 37.30 -26.16 -4.91
N PRO A 492 37.63 -26.87 -3.82
CA PRO A 492 38.07 -28.26 -3.93
C PRO A 492 36.92 -29.13 -4.42
N LEU A 493 37.05 -29.73 -5.61
CA LEU A 493 36.01 -30.58 -6.21
C LEU A 493 36.35 -32.06 -6.04
N GLY A 494 35.34 -32.82 -5.61
CA GLY A 494 35.35 -34.29 -5.57
C GLY A 494 34.31 -34.87 -6.52
N THR A 495 34.21 -36.20 -6.57
CA THR A 495 33.18 -36.88 -7.35
C THR A 495 32.13 -37.52 -6.45
N ALA A 496 30.85 -37.23 -6.71
CA ALA A 496 29.71 -37.91 -6.09
C ALA A 496 28.84 -38.57 -7.16
N GLY A 497 28.32 -39.76 -6.88
CA GLY A 497 27.45 -40.50 -7.79
C GLY A 497 26.03 -40.58 -7.26
N LEU A 498 25.03 -40.27 -8.09
CA LEU A 498 23.62 -40.52 -7.78
C LEU A 498 22.91 -41.05 -9.04
N ASN A 499 22.07 -42.07 -8.87
CA ASN A 499 21.32 -42.71 -9.97
C ASN A 499 22.20 -43.17 -11.16
N GLY A 500 23.46 -43.55 -10.90
CA GLY A 500 24.40 -44.01 -11.93
C GLY A 500 25.07 -42.88 -12.73
N VAL A 501 24.82 -41.62 -12.38
CA VAL A 501 25.46 -40.44 -12.98
C VAL A 501 26.47 -39.86 -11.98
N GLY A 502 27.68 -39.57 -12.44
CA GLY A 502 28.72 -38.91 -11.65
C GLY A 502 28.67 -37.40 -11.83
N TYR A 503 28.79 -36.67 -10.73
CA TYR A 503 28.85 -35.20 -10.69
C TYR A 503 30.13 -34.75 -10.01
N ARG A 504 30.68 -33.62 -10.47
CA ARG A 504 31.76 -32.92 -9.77
C ARG A 504 31.15 -31.82 -8.92
N ILE A 505 31.30 -31.94 -7.61
CA ILE A 505 30.77 -31.01 -6.62
C ILE A 505 31.81 -30.79 -5.52
N PRO A 506 31.68 -29.77 -4.66
CA PRO A 506 32.67 -29.50 -3.62
C PRO A 506 32.89 -30.71 -2.70
N VAL A 507 34.15 -30.96 -2.32
CA VAL A 507 34.53 -32.10 -1.48
C VAL A 507 33.73 -32.09 -0.17
N GLY A 508 33.25 -33.27 0.23
CA GLY A 508 32.46 -33.43 1.46
C GLY A 508 30.99 -33.01 1.34
N THR A 509 30.52 -32.58 0.17
CA THR A 509 29.11 -32.29 -0.10
C THR A 509 28.40 -33.51 -0.68
N VAL A 510 27.07 -33.49 -0.70
CA VAL A 510 26.23 -34.59 -1.18
C VAL A 510 25.30 -34.14 -2.29
N LEU A 511 24.92 -35.09 -3.16
CA LEU A 511 23.83 -34.90 -4.10
C LEU A 511 22.51 -35.36 -3.48
N PHE A 512 21.41 -34.77 -3.91
CA PHE A 512 20.06 -35.28 -3.66
C PHE A 512 19.23 -35.35 -4.94
N ASP A 513 18.30 -36.30 -5.00
CA ASP A 513 17.30 -36.38 -6.08
C ASP A 513 16.16 -35.41 -5.75
N PRO A 514 15.94 -34.34 -6.54
CA PRO A 514 14.89 -33.35 -6.25
C PRO A 514 13.49 -33.97 -6.24
N ALA A 515 13.27 -35.10 -6.92
CA ALA A 515 11.99 -35.80 -6.93
C ALA A 515 11.77 -36.69 -5.69
N SER A 516 12.72 -36.73 -4.75
CA SER A 516 12.69 -37.63 -3.58
C SER A 516 12.27 -36.95 -2.27
N TRP A 517 11.70 -35.74 -2.34
CA TRP A 517 11.18 -35.02 -1.17
C TRP A 517 10.06 -35.80 -0.47
N ASP A 518 10.23 -36.04 0.82
CA ASP A 518 9.21 -36.63 1.70
C ASP A 518 8.56 -35.53 2.56
N GLU A 519 7.29 -35.25 2.30
CA GLU A 519 6.50 -34.24 3.01
C GLU A 519 6.34 -34.50 4.52
N ARG A 520 6.39 -35.77 4.95
CA ARG A 520 6.21 -36.13 6.37
C ARG A 520 7.52 -35.94 7.14
N GLN A 521 8.63 -36.31 6.52
CA GLN A 521 9.96 -36.23 7.14
C GLN A 521 10.64 -34.86 6.89
N LYS A 522 10.14 -34.08 5.93
CA LYS A 522 10.73 -32.82 5.45
C LYS A 522 12.19 -32.99 5.03
N GLU A 523 12.48 -34.10 4.35
CA GLU A 523 13.83 -34.43 3.87
C GLU A 523 13.79 -35.12 2.51
N TYR A 524 14.93 -35.07 1.80
CA TYR A 524 15.12 -35.82 0.56
C TYR A 524 15.58 -37.24 0.89
N THR A 525 14.81 -38.23 0.45
CA THR A 525 15.03 -39.65 0.80
C THR A 525 16.14 -40.33 -0.02
N ARG A 526 16.61 -39.70 -1.11
CA ARG A 526 17.69 -40.22 -1.94
C ARG A 526 18.86 -39.24 -1.96
N LEU A 527 19.93 -39.63 -1.27
CA LEU A 527 21.18 -38.88 -1.16
C LEU A 527 22.35 -39.72 -1.69
N SER A 528 23.38 -39.07 -2.24
CA SER A 528 24.65 -39.72 -2.55
C SER A 528 25.53 -39.86 -1.30
N GLU A 529 26.55 -40.71 -1.40
CA GLU A 529 27.72 -40.58 -0.52
C GLU A 529 28.41 -39.21 -0.73
N PRO A 530 29.13 -38.69 0.28
CA PRO A 530 29.87 -37.44 0.15
C PRO A 530 30.92 -37.51 -0.96
N ALA A 531 31.08 -36.42 -1.71
CA ALA A 531 32.10 -36.30 -2.74
C ALA A 531 33.51 -36.46 -2.14
N GLN A 532 34.31 -37.33 -2.75
CA GLN A 532 35.69 -37.65 -2.35
C GLN A 532 36.73 -36.96 -3.24
#